data_AF-A0A0B2BZ27-F1
#
_entry.id   AF-A0A0B2BZ27-F1
#
_cell.length_a   1.000
_cell.length_b   1.000
_cell.length_c   1.000
_cell.angle_alpha   90.00
_cell.angle_beta   90.00
_cell.angle_gamma   90.00
#
_symmetry.space_group_name_H-M   'P 1'
#
loop_
_entity.id
_entity.type
_entity.pdbx_description
1 polymer ?
#
loop_
_entity_poly.entity_id
_entity_poly.type
_entity_poly.pdbx_seq_one_letter_code
_entity_poly.pdbx_strand_id
1 'polypeptide(L)'
;MAQESAAPPMAVVRESDVERREPVPHGAIGMSTAYRISDAVPQPRRMEFRRRVLDVGAAIGEHPIAHDEVYHVTAGEGVVVSDGVEAALEPGMTAYLYDGAVVGIRQVGEEPLSLIIAYPVKAPVE
;
A
#
# COMPACT_ATOMS: atom_id res chain seq x y z
N MET A 1 31.44 21.60 0.58
CA MET A 1 30.76 20.81 -0.46
C MET A 1 30.45 19.47 0.17
N ALA A 2 29.18 19.18 0.44
CA ALA A 2 28.80 17.87 0.95
C ALA A 2 29.03 16.84 -0.15
N GLN A 3 29.74 15.77 0.17
CA GLN A 3 29.98 14.67 -0.75
C GLN A 3 28.65 13.91 -0.87
N GLU A 4 27.98 13.99 -2.02
CA GLU A 4 26.83 13.13 -2.32
C GLU A 4 27.27 11.67 -2.11
N SER A 5 26.70 11.02 -1.10
CA SER A 5 26.92 9.60 -0.89
C SER A 5 26.38 8.86 -2.11
N ALA A 6 27.22 8.03 -2.74
CA ALA A 6 26.79 7.22 -3.87
C ALA A 6 25.58 6.35 -3.47
N ALA A 7 24.63 6.19 -4.40
CA ALA A 7 23.44 5.37 -4.16
C ALA A 7 23.83 3.93 -3.80
N PRO A 8 23.11 3.27 -2.86
CA PRO A 8 23.36 1.87 -2.53
C PRO A 8 23.09 0.96 -3.75
N PRO A 9 23.70 -0.23 -3.81
CA PRO A 9 23.31 -1.26 -4.79
C PRO A 9 21.88 -1.75 -4.54
N MET A 10 21.35 -2.60 -5.43
CA MET A 10 20.02 -3.17 -5.28
C MET A 10 19.81 -3.88 -3.92
N ALA A 11 18.61 -3.73 -3.36
CA ALA A 11 18.14 -4.53 -2.24
C ALA A 11 17.21 -5.63 -2.76
N VAL A 12 17.44 -6.88 -2.34
CA VAL A 12 16.59 -8.02 -2.65
C VAL A 12 15.92 -8.47 -1.36
N VAL A 13 14.60 -8.38 -1.29
CA VAL A 13 13.80 -8.70 -0.11
C VAL A 13 12.85 -9.83 -0.46
N ARG A 14 12.86 -10.91 0.32
CA ARG A 14 11.81 -11.92 0.27
C ARG A 14 10.67 -11.43 1.17
N GLU A 15 9.45 -11.35 0.64
CA GLU A 15 8.33 -10.77 1.37
C GLU A 15 7.98 -11.52 2.67
N SER A 16 8.14 -12.85 2.70
CA SER A 16 7.89 -13.66 3.92
C SER A 16 8.79 -13.28 5.09
N ASP A 17 9.94 -12.65 4.83
CA ASP A 17 10.88 -12.24 5.88
C ASP A 17 10.45 -10.93 6.56
N VAL A 18 9.49 -10.20 5.95
CA VAL A 18 8.98 -8.89 6.40
C VAL A 18 7.46 -8.88 6.58
N GLU A 19 6.84 -10.06 6.66
CA GLU A 19 5.40 -10.17 6.88
C GLU A 19 5.01 -9.89 8.34
N ARG A 20 3.89 -9.20 8.52
CA ARG A 20 3.34 -8.83 9.82
C ARG A 20 1.83 -9.01 9.81
N ARG A 21 1.33 -9.80 10.75
CA ARG A 21 -0.11 -9.92 11.01
C ARG A 21 -0.55 -8.79 11.92
N GLU A 22 -1.49 -7.97 11.46
CA GLU A 22 -1.91 -6.76 12.18
C GLU A 22 -3.32 -6.31 11.79
N PRO A 23 -3.99 -5.50 12.64
CA PRO A 23 -5.21 -4.80 12.24
C PRO A 23 -4.98 -3.93 11.00
N VAL A 24 -6.02 -3.78 10.18
CA VAL A 24 -5.95 -2.92 8.99
C VAL A 24 -5.79 -1.45 9.42
N PRO A 25 -4.97 -0.62 8.74
CA PRO A 25 -4.89 0.80 9.05
C PRO A 25 -6.22 1.53 8.76
N HIS A 26 -6.31 2.78 9.23
CA HIS A 26 -7.46 3.67 8.99
C HIS A 26 -8.81 3.06 9.43
N GLY A 27 -8.94 2.83 10.74
CA GLY A 27 -10.20 2.38 11.36
C GLY A 27 -10.17 0.98 11.96
N ALA A 28 -9.09 0.21 11.77
CA ALA A 28 -8.95 -1.14 12.34
C ALA A 28 -10.11 -2.09 11.97
N ILE A 29 -10.61 -1.97 10.73
CA ILE A 29 -11.73 -2.77 10.23
C ILE A 29 -11.20 -4.12 9.78
N GLY A 30 -11.24 -5.09 10.71
CA GLY A 30 -10.76 -6.44 10.48
C GLY A 30 -9.24 -6.57 10.57
N MET A 31 -8.72 -7.68 10.04
CA MET A 31 -7.31 -8.03 10.11
C MET A 31 -6.69 -8.12 8.71
N SER A 32 -5.36 -8.02 8.66
CA SER A 32 -4.60 -8.18 7.42
C SER A 32 -3.20 -8.71 7.68
N THR A 33 -2.58 -9.22 6.62
CA THR A 33 -1.12 -9.47 6.60
C THR A 33 -0.45 -8.39 5.77
N ALA A 34 0.47 -7.64 6.39
CA ALA A 34 1.27 -6.60 5.77
C ALA A 34 2.67 -7.12 5.44
N TYR A 35 3.12 -6.93 4.21
CA TYR A 35 4.47 -7.23 3.77
C TYR A 35 5.22 -5.91 3.63
N ARG A 36 5.99 -5.56 4.67
CA ARG A 36 6.64 -4.25 4.82
C ARG A 36 7.99 -4.20 4.08
N ILE A 37 7.94 -4.35 2.76
CA ILE A 37 9.13 -4.52 1.90
C ILE A 37 10.07 -3.32 1.99
N SER A 38 9.55 -2.10 1.89
CA SER A 38 10.34 -0.87 1.96
C SER A 38 11.01 -0.60 3.31
N ASP A 39 10.61 -1.26 4.40
CA ASP A 39 11.27 -1.13 5.71
C ASP A 39 12.65 -1.81 5.73
N ALA A 40 12.85 -2.82 4.88
CA ALA A 40 14.11 -3.56 4.77
C ALA A 40 15.09 -2.95 3.74
N VAL A 41 14.72 -1.85 3.07
CA VAL A 41 15.54 -1.20 2.04
C VAL A 41 16.35 -0.03 2.63
N PRO A 42 17.65 0.10 2.31
CA PRO A 42 18.48 1.21 2.80
C PRO A 42 17.96 2.60 2.40
N GLN A 43 18.23 3.61 3.25
CA GLN A 43 18.06 5.01 2.89
C GLN A 43 19.23 5.51 2.02
N PRO A 44 19.04 6.57 1.20
CA PRO A 44 17.77 7.26 0.94
C PRO A 44 16.89 6.48 -0.05
N ARG A 45 15.60 6.29 0.28
CA ARG A 45 14.58 5.78 -0.67
C ARG A 45 13.52 6.84 -0.91
N ARG A 46 12.92 6.83 -2.10
CA ARG A 46 11.92 7.81 -2.55
C ARG A 46 10.51 7.24 -2.75
N MET A 47 10.33 5.93 -2.56
CA MET A 47 9.08 5.22 -2.79
C MET A 47 8.80 4.28 -1.60
N GLU A 48 7.55 4.28 -1.15
CA GLU A 48 6.99 3.19 -0.38
C GLU A 48 6.48 2.13 -1.35
N PHE A 49 6.82 0.87 -1.09
CA PHE A 49 6.29 -0.27 -1.80
C PHE A 49 5.97 -1.35 -0.77
N ARG A 50 4.70 -1.77 -0.75
CA ARG A 50 4.23 -2.80 0.17
C ARG A 50 3.18 -3.67 -0.51
N ARG A 51 3.09 -4.92 -0.05
CA ARG A 51 1.92 -5.77 -0.32
C ARG A 51 1.08 -5.84 0.96
N ARG A 52 -0.24 -5.85 0.82
CA ARG A 52 -1.17 -6.10 1.93
C ARG A 52 -2.24 -7.07 1.50
N VAL A 53 -2.55 -8.04 2.36
CA VAL A 53 -3.64 -8.99 2.19
C VAL A 53 -4.70 -8.71 3.24
N LEU A 54 -5.86 -8.22 2.80
CA LEU A 54 -7.03 -7.98 3.64
C LEU A 54 -7.82 -9.28 3.79
N ASP A 55 -8.16 -9.63 5.03
CA ASP A 55 -9.06 -10.75 5.29
C ASP A 55 -10.46 -10.47 4.74
N VAL A 56 -11.28 -11.53 4.66
CA VAL A 56 -12.69 -11.42 4.30
C VAL A 56 -13.41 -10.43 5.24
N GLY A 57 -14.07 -9.45 4.64
CA GLY A 57 -14.78 -8.38 5.35
C GLY A 57 -13.89 -7.27 5.95
N ALA A 58 -12.57 -7.32 5.73
CA ALA A 58 -11.67 -6.28 6.20
C ALA A 58 -11.61 -5.09 5.23
N ALA A 59 -11.27 -3.90 5.75
CA ALA A 59 -11.22 -2.68 4.94
C ALA A 59 -10.14 -1.70 5.43
N ILE A 60 -9.50 -1.02 4.49
CA ILE A 60 -8.78 0.22 4.75
C ILE A 60 -9.83 1.33 4.69
N GLY A 61 -10.17 1.90 5.83
CA GLY A 61 -11.21 2.93 5.92
C GLY A 61 -10.81 4.20 5.18
N GLU A 62 -11.83 5.00 4.85
CA GLU A 62 -11.68 6.27 4.15
C GLU A 62 -10.80 7.24 4.93
N HIS A 63 -9.77 7.77 4.27
CA HIS A 63 -8.85 8.76 4.84
C HIS A 63 -8.28 9.67 3.74
N PRO A 64 -7.93 10.92 4.07
CA PRO A 64 -7.27 11.80 3.12
C PRO A 64 -5.82 11.35 2.87
N ILE A 65 -5.38 11.43 1.62
CA ILE A 65 -3.97 11.24 1.22
C ILE A 65 -3.32 12.58 0.87
N ALA A 66 -2.00 12.66 1.04
CA ALA A 66 -1.19 13.88 0.82
C ALA A 66 -0.10 13.67 -0.24
N HIS A 67 -0.36 12.72 -1.13
CA HIS A 67 0.44 12.33 -2.28
C HIS A 67 -0.39 11.38 -3.14
N ASP A 68 -0.01 11.21 -4.41
CA ASP A 68 -0.58 10.15 -5.22
C ASP A 68 -0.27 8.76 -4.63
N GLU A 69 -1.26 7.87 -4.67
CA GLU A 69 -1.15 6.50 -4.20
C GLU A 69 -1.72 5.53 -5.24
N VAL A 70 -1.08 4.38 -5.41
CA VAL A 70 -1.50 3.36 -6.37
C VAL A 70 -1.86 2.08 -5.64
N TYR A 71 -3.08 1.57 -5.88
CA TYR A 71 -3.50 0.23 -5.47
C TYR A 71 -3.59 -0.67 -6.68
N HIS A 72 -2.81 -1.75 -6.70
CA HIS A 72 -2.87 -2.77 -7.75
C HIS A 72 -3.31 -4.11 -7.15
N VAL A 73 -4.38 -4.70 -7.67
CA VAL A 73 -4.92 -5.96 -7.15
C VAL A 73 -4.18 -7.14 -7.76
N THR A 74 -3.73 -8.05 -6.90
CA THR A 74 -2.98 -9.26 -7.28
C THR A 74 -3.78 -10.55 -7.05
N ALA A 75 -4.76 -10.53 -6.14
CA ALA A 75 -5.68 -11.63 -5.88
C ALA A 75 -6.92 -11.12 -5.12
N GLY A 76 -8.04 -11.85 -5.19
CA GLY A 76 -9.30 -11.51 -4.51
C GLY A 76 -10.02 -10.32 -5.14
N GLU A 77 -11.10 -9.87 -4.48
CA GLU A 77 -12.01 -8.84 -4.98
C GLU A 77 -12.20 -7.72 -3.95
N GLY A 78 -12.19 -6.48 -4.44
CA GLY A 78 -12.37 -5.28 -3.62
C GLY A 78 -13.23 -4.24 -4.29
N VAL A 79 -13.69 -3.28 -3.48
CA VAL A 79 -14.27 -2.02 -3.95
C VAL A 79 -13.41 -0.88 -3.41
N VAL A 80 -12.81 -0.11 -4.31
CA VAL A 80 -12.09 1.11 -3.98
C VAL A 80 -13.06 2.28 -3.95
N VAL A 81 -12.83 3.24 -3.07
CA VAL A 81 -13.53 4.52 -3.02
C VAL A 81 -12.53 5.66 -3.12
N SER A 82 -12.87 6.69 -3.90
CA SER A 82 -12.16 7.96 -3.96
C SER A 82 -13.18 9.09 -4.06
N ASP A 83 -13.18 10.01 -3.09
CA ASP A 83 -14.11 11.14 -3.03
C ASP A 83 -15.59 10.75 -3.22
N GLY A 84 -15.98 9.64 -2.57
CA GLY A 84 -17.34 9.09 -2.63
C GLY A 84 -17.68 8.34 -3.92
N VAL A 85 -16.77 8.24 -4.89
CA VAL A 85 -16.95 7.40 -6.09
C VAL A 85 -16.40 6.00 -5.82
N GLU A 86 -17.25 4.99 -5.93
CA GLU A 86 -16.86 3.58 -5.80
C GLU A 86 -16.60 2.92 -7.16
N ALA A 87 -15.60 2.04 -7.20
CA ALA A 87 -15.34 1.15 -8.33
C ALA A 87 -14.88 -0.22 -7.84
N ALA A 88 -15.31 -1.29 -8.53
CA ALA A 88 -14.82 -2.64 -8.28
C ALA A 88 -13.37 -2.78 -8.79
N LEU A 89 -12.57 -3.57 -8.08
CA LEU A 89 -11.24 -3.99 -8.51
C LEU A 89 -11.11 -5.51 -8.37
N GLU A 90 -10.60 -6.14 -9.42
CA GLU A 90 -10.27 -7.57 -9.48
C GLU A 90 -8.79 -7.74 -9.90
N PRO A 91 -8.22 -8.96 -9.84
CA PRO A 91 -6.80 -9.18 -10.13
C PRO A 91 -6.38 -8.62 -11.49
N GLY A 92 -5.30 -7.84 -11.50
CA GLY A 92 -4.80 -7.13 -12.68
C GLY A 92 -5.33 -5.70 -12.85
N MET A 93 -6.36 -5.30 -12.10
CA MET A 93 -6.84 -3.91 -12.09
C MET A 93 -6.02 -3.02 -11.15
N THR A 94 -6.02 -1.73 -11.46
CA THR A 94 -5.28 -0.71 -10.70
C THR A 94 -6.15 0.51 -10.46
N ALA A 95 -6.18 0.99 -9.22
CA ALA A 95 -6.67 2.32 -8.90
C ALA A 95 -5.47 3.26 -8.76
N TYR A 96 -5.52 4.39 -9.48
CA TYR A 96 -4.63 5.51 -9.29
C TYR A 96 -5.39 6.58 -8.52
N LEU A 97 -4.88 6.93 -7.35
CA LEU A 97 -5.53 7.82 -6.39
C LEU A 97 -4.70 9.09 -6.29
N TYR A 98 -5.36 10.26 -6.40
CA TYR A 98 -4.69 11.54 -6.51
C TYR A 98 -4.49 12.21 -5.15
N ASP A 99 -3.38 12.96 -5.02
CA ASP A 99 -3.11 13.83 -3.88
C ASP A 99 -4.33 14.70 -3.51
N GLY A 100 -4.68 14.71 -2.22
CA GLY A 100 -5.80 15.46 -1.66
C GLY A 100 -7.13 14.71 -1.63
N ALA A 101 -7.27 13.56 -2.31
CA ALA A 101 -8.49 12.77 -2.30
C ALA A 101 -8.71 12.07 -0.94
N VAL A 102 -9.98 11.77 -0.62
CA VAL A 102 -10.35 10.84 0.46
C VAL A 102 -10.54 9.46 -0.12
N VAL A 103 -9.71 8.51 0.31
CA VAL A 103 -9.60 7.18 -0.32
C VAL A 103 -9.77 6.05 0.68
N GLY A 104 -10.29 4.93 0.20
CA GLY A 104 -10.42 3.70 0.97
C GLY A 104 -10.58 2.48 0.06
N ILE A 105 -10.48 1.29 0.64
CA ILE A 105 -10.74 0.05 -0.09
C ILE A 105 -11.28 -1.02 0.87
N ARG A 106 -12.36 -1.69 0.46
CA ARG A 106 -12.97 -2.79 1.21
C ARG A 106 -12.86 -4.09 0.43
N GLN A 107 -12.52 -5.18 1.13
CA GLN A 107 -12.63 -6.52 0.58
C GLN A 107 -14.12 -6.89 0.45
N VAL A 108 -14.51 -7.50 -0.68
CA VAL A 108 -15.93 -7.85 -0.94
C VAL A 108 -16.16 -9.29 -1.41
N GLY A 109 -15.11 -10.03 -1.77
CA GLY A 109 -15.21 -11.42 -2.25
C GLY A 109 -15.20 -12.48 -1.15
N GLU A 110 -15.15 -13.75 -1.55
CA GLU A 110 -15.06 -14.89 -0.61
C GLU A 110 -13.62 -15.23 -0.20
N GLU A 111 -12.63 -14.68 -0.91
CA GLU A 111 -11.20 -14.90 -0.66
C GLU A 111 -10.49 -13.61 -0.22
N PRO A 112 -9.40 -13.69 0.57
CA PRO A 112 -8.63 -12.52 0.95
C PRO A 112 -8.19 -11.65 -0.24
N LEU A 113 -8.28 -10.33 -0.09
CA LEU A 113 -7.90 -9.37 -1.12
C LEU A 113 -6.42 -8.98 -0.98
N SER A 114 -5.61 -9.29 -1.98
CA SER A 114 -4.18 -8.97 -2.02
C SER A 114 -3.91 -7.76 -2.91
N LEU A 115 -3.29 -6.74 -2.35
CA LEU A 115 -3.01 -5.44 -2.96
C LEU A 115 -1.51 -5.14 -2.93
N ILE A 116 -0.96 -4.60 -4.01
CA ILE A 116 0.27 -3.81 -3.97
C ILE A 116 -0.13 -2.36 -3.76
N ILE A 117 0.54 -1.70 -2.82
CA ILE A 117 0.35 -0.29 -2.49
C ILE A 117 1.69 0.41 -2.70
N ALA A 118 1.68 1.49 -3.48
CA ALA A 118 2.86 2.29 -3.74
C ALA A 118 2.55 3.80 -3.71
N TYR A 119 3.44 4.57 -3.09
CA TYR A 119 3.34 6.02 -3.00
C TYR A 119 4.71 6.66 -2.70
N PRO A 120 4.94 7.92 -3.10
CA PRO A 120 6.20 8.59 -2.80
C PRO A 120 6.36 8.81 -1.29
N VAL A 121 7.57 8.56 -0.77
CA VAL A 121 7.90 8.98 0.60
C VAL A 121 8.43 10.40 0.60
N LYS A 122 8.29 11.10 1.73
CA LYS A 122 8.93 12.41 1.92
C LYS A 122 10.42 12.30 1.58
N ALA A 123 10.92 13.30 0.85
CA ALA A 123 12.34 13.39 0.57
C ALA A 123 13.13 13.32 1.89
N PRO A 124 14.23 12.56 1.94
CA PRO A 124 15.15 12.63 3.06
C PRO A 124 15.51 14.11 3.30
N VAL A 125 15.40 14.57 4.54
CA VAL A 125 15.96 15.88 4.91
C VAL A 125 17.49 15.79 4.76
N GLU A 126 18.07 16.76 4.07
CA GLU A 126 19.53 16.90 3.91
C GLU A 126 20.24 17.16 5.25
#